data_AF-A0A1Z4VQP5-F1
#
_entry.id   AF-A0A1Z4VQP5-F1
#
_cell.length_a   1.000
_cell.length_b   1.000
_cell.length_c   1.000
_cell.angle_alpha   90.00
_cell.angle_beta   90.00
_cell.angle_gamma   90.00
#
_symmetry.space_group_name_H-M   'P 1'
#
loop_
_entity.id
_entity.type
_entity.pdbx_description
1 polymer ?
#
loop_
_entity_poly.entity_id
_entity_poly.type
_entity_poly.pdbx_seq_one_letter_code
_entity_poly.pdbx_strand_id
1 'polypeptide(L)'
;MTACDIYIGSLEDPGFAREGGDWNGNLPARKSPFFPPPKGAYNGAFHEWVATAGVSCTQVDFGGWVAVVNKKKILEFIAYCYACDPSYTDTSKALIWRNNAYLQDQLREIYDYVNRLDDNRQYALVASEF
;
A
#
# COMPACT_ATOMS: atom_id res chain seq x y z
N MET A 1 -7.56 -17.71 -3.11
CA MET A 1 -6.65 -16.60 -2.80
C MET A 1 -7.50 -15.36 -2.97
N THR A 2 -7.89 -14.73 -1.87
CA THR A 2 -8.66 -13.47 -1.84
C THR A 2 -7.82 -12.36 -2.45
N ALA A 3 -8.46 -11.44 -3.15
CA ALA A 3 -7.75 -10.35 -3.82
C ALA A 3 -7.47 -9.27 -2.77
N CYS A 4 -6.18 -8.98 -2.55
CA CYS A 4 -5.78 -7.92 -1.63
C CYS A 4 -5.24 -6.73 -2.40
N ASP A 5 -5.76 -5.55 -2.08
CA ASP A 5 -5.31 -4.28 -2.64
C ASP A 5 -4.58 -3.47 -1.57
N ILE A 6 -3.40 -2.95 -1.93
CA ILE A 6 -2.68 -1.96 -1.12
C ILE A 6 -2.57 -0.66 -1.91
N TYR A 7 -2.89 0.46 -1.26
CA TYR A 7 -2.84 1.77 -1.89
C TYR A 7 -2.73 2.90 -0.87
N ILE A 8 -2.49 4.10 -1.38
CA ILE A 8 -2.49 5.35 -0.60
C ILE A 8 -3.85 6.03 -0.80
N GLY A 9 -4.59 6.18 0.28
CA GLY A 9 -5.89 6.83 0.34
C GLY A 9 -5.84 8.24 0.94
N SER A 10 -6.94 8.98 0.78
CA SER A 10 -7.11 10.33 1.33
C SER A 10 -7.71 10.30 2.73
N LEU A 11 -7.03 10.89 3.72
CA LEU A 11 -7.60 11.09 5.06
C LEU A 11 -8.67 12.17 5.11
N GLU A 12 -8.71 13.04 4.09
CA GLU A 12 -9.69 14.11 3.94
C GLU A 12 -10.94 13.64 3.16
N ASP A 13 -11.07 12.33 2.88
CA ASP A 13 -12.24 11.80 2.19
C ASP A 13 -13.51 11.95 3.07
N PRO A 14 -14.54 12.70 2.64
CA PRO A 14 -15.78 12.85 3.41
C PRO A 14 -16.52 11.53 3.65
N GLY A 15 -16.30 10.52 2.81
CA GLY A 15 -16.89 9.19 2.95
C GLY A 15 -16.15 8.28 3.93
N PHE A 16 -15.00 8.71 4.44
CA PHE A 16 -14.17 7.92 5.34
C PHE A 16 -14.28 8.39 6.79
N ALA A 17 -14.63 7.47 7.67
CA ALA A 17 -14.66 7.68 9.11
C ALA A 17 -13.68 6.73 9.80
N ARG A 18 -12.68 7.29 10.47
CA ARG A 18 -11.65 6.49 11.15
C ARG A 18 -12.16 5.78 12.40
N GLU A 19 -13.21 6.33 13.02
CA GLU A 19 -13.91 5.78 14.17
C GLU A 19 -15.42 5.83 13.90
N GLY A 20 -16.14 4.77 14.25
CA GLY A 20 -17.61 4.73 14.14
C GLY A 20 -18.15 4.74 12.71
N GLY A 21 -17.32 4.46 11.70
CA GLY A 21 -17.75 4.29 10.31
C GLY A 21 -18.57 3.01 10.09
N ASP A 22 -19.22 2.92 8.92
CA ASP A 22 -19.90 1.70 8.49
C ASP A 22 -18.86 0.61 8.25
N TRP A 23 -19.00 -0.56 8.86
CA TRP A 23 -18.04 -1.68 8.68
C TRP A 23 -18.15 -2.33 7.30
N ASN A 24 -18.88 -1.70 6.38
CA ASN A 24 -19.11 -2.14 5.01
C ASN A 24 -18.74 -1.02 4.01
N GLY A 25 -17.49 -1.03 3.54
CA GLY A 25 -16.98 -0.12 2.52
C GLY A 25 -16.39 1.20 3.05
N ASN A 26 -16.13 1.32 4.36
CA ASN A 26 -15.48 2.49 4.97
C ASN A 26 -13.96 2.48 4.76
N LEU A 27 -13.57 2.53 3.49
CA LEU A 27 -12.18 2.69 3.07
C LEU A 27 -11.99 4.09 2.47
N PRO A 28 -10.87 4.77 2.76
CA PRO A 28 -10.62 6.08 2.19
C PRO A 28 -10.42 5.99 0.68
N ALA A 29 -10.96 6.95 -0.07
CA ALA A 29 -10.82 7.02 -1.52
C ALA A 29 -9.35 6.93 -1.94
N ARG A 30 -9.07 5.95 -2.80
CA ARG A 30 -7.75 5.72 -3.36
C ARG A 30 -7.26 6.92 -4.15
N LYS A 31 -6.01 7.34 -3.89
CA LYS A 31 -5.32 8.42 -4.61
C LYS A 31 -4.11 7.94 -5.40
N SER A 32 -3.49 6.83 -5.02
CA SER A 32 -2.38 6.23 -5.77
C SER A 32 -2.84 5.14 -6.74
N PRO A 33 -1.98 4.71 -7.68
CA PRO A 33 -2.08 3.37 -8.25
C PRO A 33 -2.10 2.29 -7.16
N PHE A 34 -2.53 1.08 -7.51
CA PHE A 34 -2.37 -0.06 -6.61
C PHE A 34 -0.89 -0.45 -6.53
N PHE A 35 -0.47 -0.86 -5.34
CA PHE A 35 0.84 -1.42 -5.13
C PHE A 35 0.90 -2.78 -5.83
N PRO A 36 2.02 -3.14 -6.45
CA PRO A 36 2.15 -4.44 -7.04
C PRO A 36 2.11 -5.52 -5.95
N PRO A 37 1.67 -6.73 -6.27
CA PRO A 37 1.46 -7.78 -5.30
C PRO A 37 2.74 -8.23 -4.58
N PRO A 38 2.96 -7.96 -3.27
CA PRO A 38 4.10 -8.53 -2.56
C PRO A 38 4.03 -10.06 -2.57
N LYS A 39 5.19 -10.71 -2.50
CA LYS A 39 5.28 -12.18 -2.47
C LYS A 39 4.79 -12.68 -1.10
N GLY A 40 3.59 -13.27 -1.02
CA GLY A 40 3.05 -13.87 0.21
C GLY A 40 1.59 -13.49 0.52
N ALA A 41 1.21 -13.61 1.79
CA ALA A 41 -0.09 -13.14 2.28
C ALA A 41 -0.03 -11.63 2.56
N TYR A 42 -0.83 -10.85 1.85
CA TYR A 42 -0.69 -9.39 1.72
C TYR A 42 -0.98 -8.67 3.04
N ASN A 43 -2.06 -9.03 3.73
CA ASN A 43 -2.34 -8.54 5.07
C ASN A 43 -1.20 -8.91 6.04
N GLY A 44 -0.54 -10.05 5.84
CA GLY A 44 0.63 -10.45 6.61
C GLY A 44 1.78 -9.44 6.50
N ALA A 45 2.19 -9.07 5.28
CA ALA A 45 3.26 -8.11 5.07
C ALA A 45 2.93 -6.71 5.63
N PHE A 46 1.67 -6.26 5.49
CA PHE A 46 1.22 -5.00 6.09
C PHE A 46 1.28 -5.06 7.63
N HIS A 47 0.68 -6.07 8.25
CA HIS A 47 0.66 -6.19 9.71
C HIS A 47 2.06 -6.41 10.31
N GLU A 48 2.90 -7.20 9.66
CA GLU A 48 4.28 -7.43 10.08
C GLU A 48 5.11 -6.13 10.00
N TRP A 49 4.96 -5.37 8.92
CA TRP A 49 5.57 -4.06 8.80
C TRP A 49 5.06 -3.08 9.86
N VAL A 50 3.75 -2.97 10.05
CA VAL A 50 3.13 -2.09 11.06
C VAL A 50 3.70 -2.38 12.45
N ALA A 51 3.78 -3.66 12.82
CA ALA A 51 4.36 -4.09 14.09
C ALA A 51 5.85 -3.75 14.21
N THR A 52 6.64 -4.03 13.16
CA THR A 52 8.10 -3.78 13.14
C THR A 52 8.44 -2.29 13.13
N ALA A 53 7.66 -1.49 12.39
CA ALA A 53 7.87 -0.06 12.21
C ALA A 53 7.31 0.80 13.35
N GLY A 54 6.60 0.19 14.31
CA GLY A 54 5.95 0.88 15.43
C GLY A 54 4.83 1.83 14.98
N VAL A 55 4.13 1.48 13.90
CA VAL A 55 3.05 2.29 13.34
C VAL A 55 1.72 1.80 13.90
N SER A 56 0.79 2.72 14.21
CA SER A 56 -0.58 2.33 14.58
C SER A 56 -1.40 2.06 13.32
N CYS A 57 -2.11 0.94 13.28
CA CYS A 57 -3.16 0.70 12.28
C CYS A 57 -4.52 0.47 12.96
N THR A 58 -5.59 0.75 12.23
CA THR A 58 -6.97 0.60 12.69
C THR A 58 -7.73 -0.18 11.64
N GLN A 59 -8.52 -1.16 12.06
CA GLN A 59 -9.50 -1.80 11.18
C GLN A 59 -10.67 -0.84 10.97
N VAL A 60 -10.99 -0.55 9.72
CA VAL A 60 -12.03 0.42 9.34
C VAL A 60 -13.17 -0.23 8.55
N ASP A 61 -12.97 -1.46 8.09
CA ASP A 61 -13.91 -2.28 7.32
C ASP A 61 -13.66 -3.78 7.62
N PHE A 62 -14.60 -4.68 7.29
CA PHE A 62 -14.45 -6.13 7.53
C PHE A 62 -13.12 -6.69 7.01
N GLY A 63 -12.68 -6.24 5.83
CA GLY A 63 -11.41 -6.64 5.23
C GLY A 63 -10.37 -5.52 5.17
N GLY A 64 -10.67 -4.33 5.70
CA GLY A 64 -9.92 -3.11 5.45
C GLY A 64 -9.21 -2.54 6.68
N TRP A 65 -7.92 -2.26 6.52
CA TRP A 65 -7.04 -1.70 7.54
C TRP A 65 -6.39 -0.41 7.04
N VAL A 66 -6.28 0.56 7.93
CA VAL A 66 -5.66 1.86 7.64
C VAL A 66 -4.56 2.16 8.65
N ALA A 67 -3.36 2.43 8.15
CA ALA A 67 -2.28 3.06 8.89
C ALA A 67 -2.15 4.53 8.48
N VAL A 68 -2.06 5.43 9.45
CA VAL A 68 -1.80 6.86 9.17
C VAL A 68 -0.31 7.11 9.22
N VAL A 69 0.25 7.49 8.08
CA VAL A 69 1.69 7.50 7.83
C VAL A 69 2.09 8.75 7.06
N ASN A 70 3.35 9.18 7.22
CA ASN A 70 3.94 10.19 6.35
C ASN A 70 4.62 9.53 5.14
N LYS A 71 5.07 10.35 4.19
CA LYS A 71 5.79 9.90 2.99
C LYS A 71 6.97 8.98 3.31
N LYS A 72 7.77 9.31 4.33
CA LYS A 72 8.93 8.50 4.75
C LYS A 72 8.50 7.08 5.11
N LYS A 73 7.42 6.94 5.90
CA LYS A 73 6.89 5.63 6.31
C LYS A 73 6.31 4.85 5.14
N ILE A 74 5.72 5.50 4.14
CA ILE A 74 5.30 4.84 2.90
C ILE A 74 6.52 4.27 2.15
N LEU A 75 7.60 5.06 2.01
CA LEU A 75 8.83 4.58 1.38
C LEU A 75 9.47 3.43 2.17
N GLU A 76 9.46 3.48 3.51
CA GLU A 76 9.90 2.36 4.36
C GLU A 76 9.07 1.09 4.11
N PHE A 77 7.75 1.21 3.94
CA PHE A 77 6.88 0.08 3.62
C PHE A 77 7.19 -0.50 2.23
N ILE A 78 7.36 0.35 1.21
CA ILE A 78 7.74 -0.10 -0.14
C ILE A 78 9.09 -0.84 -0.09
N ALA A 79 10.08 -0.30 0.61
CA ALA A 79 11.36 -0.96 0.78
C ALA A 79 11.22 -2.32 1.49
N TYR A 80 10.41 -2.38 2.55
CA TYR A 80 10.12 -3.61 3.27
C TYR A 80 9.52 -4.70 2.37
N CYS A 81 8.56 -4.34 1.51
CA CYS A 81 7.89 -5.30 0.63
C CYS A 81 8.76 -5.77 -0.55
N TYR A 82 9.57 -4.89 -1.15
CA TYR A 82 10.14 -5.16 -2.48
C TYR A 82 11.67 -5.12 -2.55
N ALA A 83 12.38 -4.52 -1.58
CA ALA A 83 13.82 -4.31 -1.71
C ALA A 83 14.63 -5.62 -1.78
N CYS A 84 14.13 -6.69 -1.18
CA CYS A 84 14.79 -7.99 -1.15
C CYS A 84 14.33 -8.95 -2.27
N ASP A 85 13.41 -8.52 -3.15
CA ASP A 85 12.88 -9.37 -4.21
C ASP A 85 13.44 -8.96 -5.59
N PRO A 86 14.25 -9.81 -6.23
CA PRO A 86 14.83 -9.53 -7.55
C PRO A 86 13.79 -9.36 -8.66
N SER A 87 12.57 -9.91 -8.54
CA SER A 87 11.53 -9.71 -9.56
C SER A 87 11.13 -8.23 -9.70
N TYR A 88 11.35 -7.44 -8.65
CA TYR A 88 11.08 -6.00 -8.59
C TYR A 88 12.32 -5.12 -8.81
N THR A 89 13.52 -5.65 -8.60
CA THR A 89 14.76 -4.87 -8.53
C THR A 89 15.80 -5.24 -9.59
N ASP A 90 15.69 -6.42 -10.19
CA ASP A 90 16.60 -6.95 -11.21
C ASP A 90 15.84 -7.11 -12.54
N THR A 91 16.18 -6.30 -13.52
CA THR A 91 15.55 -6.31 -14.85
C THR A 91 15.72 -7.64 -15.58
N SER A 92 16.76 -8.41 -15.26
CA SER A 92 16.97 -9.75 -15.83
C SER A 92 16.02 -10.82 -15.28
N LYS A 93 15.40 -10.53 -14.12
CA LYS A 93 14.43 -11.40 -13.43
C LYS A 93 13.02 -10.82 -13.41
N ALA A 94 12.79 -9.73 -14.12
CA ALA A 94 11.48 -9.14 -14.31
C ALA A 94 10.52 -10.18 -14.90
N LEU A 95 9.31 -10.28 -14.35
CA LEU A 95 8.24 -10.98 -15.04
C LEU A 95 7.82 -10.15 -16.26
N ILE A 96 8.22 -10.60 -17.45
CA ILE A 96 7.93 -9.94 -18.72
C ILE A 96 6.55 -10.40 -19.22
N TRP A 97 5.60 -9.47 -19.34
CA TRP A 97 4.32 -9.69 -20.00
C TRP A 97 4.18 -8.72 -21.17
N ARG A 98 3.88 -9.24 -22.38
CA ARG A 98 3.82 -8.45 -23.62
C ARG A 98 5.05 -7.54 -23.83
N ASN A 99 6.25 -8.05 -23.54
CA ASN A 99 7.52 -7.32 -23.62
C ASN A 99 7.68 -6.16 -22.61
N ASN A 100 6.86 -6.09 -21.55
CA ASN A 100 7.02 -5.12 -20.45
C ASN A 100 7.30 -5.81 -19.11
N ALA A 101 8.18 -5.21 -18.33
CA ALA A 101 8.49 -5.58 -16.95
C ALA A 101 7.40 -5.08 -16.00
N TYR A 102 6.18 -5.61 -16.16
CA TYR A 102 4.94 -5.07 -15.58
C TYR A 102 5.04 -4.73 -14.08
N LEU A 103 5.61 -5.62 -13.27
CA LEU A 103 5.76 -5.40 -11.83
C LEU A 103 6.75 -4.28 -11.47
N GLN A 104 7.80 -4.12 -12.27
CA GLN A 104 8.81 -3.06 -12.09
C GLN A 104 8.27 -1.71 -12.52
N ASP A 105 7.49 -1.69 -13.62
CA ASP A 105 6.82 -0.49 -14.09
C ASP A 105 5.79 0.01 -13.07
N GLN A 106 4.96 -0.90 -12.51
CA GLN A 106 4.04 -0.56 -11.43
C GLN A 106 4.76 -0.04 -10.19
N LEU A 107 5.83 -0.70 -9.76
CA LEU A 107 6.62 -0.24 -8.62
C LEU A 107 7.23 1.15 -8.86
N ARG A 108 7.72 1.41 -10.08
CA ARG A 108 8.23 2.73 -10.48
C ARG A 108 7.13 3.80 -10.42
N GLU A 109 5.93 3.51 -10.93
CA GLU A 109 4.78 4.42 -10.85
C GLU A 109 4.42 4.76 -9.39
N ILE A 110 4.47 3.78 -8.50
CA ILE A 110 4.26 4.00 -7.06
C ILE A 110 5.36 4.89 -6.47
N TYR A 111 6.64 4.63 -6.77
CA TYR A 111 7.72 5.50 -6.31
C TYR A 111 7.57 6.93 -6.81
N ASP A 112 7.26 7.12 -8.10
CA ASP A 112 7.05 8.44 -8.69
C ASP A 112 5.87 9.17 -8.03
N TYR A 113 4.79 8.45 -7.74
CA TYR A 113 3.66 8.98 -7.01
C TYR A 113 4.05 9.42 -5.59
N VAL A 114 4.70 8.54 -4.83
CA VAL A 114 5.10 8.80 -3.44
C VAL A 114 6.10 9.96 -3.36
N ASN A 115 7.04 10.06 -4.31
CA ASN A 115 8.01 11.14 -4.34
C ASN A 115 7.39 12.53 -4.54
N ARG A 116 6.21 12.62 -5.16
CA ARG A 116 5.44 13.86 -5.34
C ARG A 116 4.57 14.22 -4.14
N LEU A 117 4.46 13.35 -3.14
CA LEU A 117 3.73 13.65 -1.91
C LEU A 117 4.46 14.73 -1.09
N ASP A 118 3.65 15.49 -0.37
CA ASP A 118 4.08 16.54 0.57
C ASP A 118 4.67 15.89 1.82
N ASP A 119 5.92 16.24 2.14
CA ASP A 119 6.66 15.68 3.27
C ASP A 119 6.02 16.02 4.63
N ASN A 120 5.21 17.09 4.69
CA ASN A 120 4.54 17.56 5.91
C ASN A 120 3.12 17.01 6.09
N ARG A 121 2.61 16.24 5.13
CA ARG A 121 1.27 15.66 5.20
C ARG A 121 1.29 14.21 5.66
N GLN A 122 0.15 13.80 6.21
CA GLN A 122 -0.17 12.42 6.51
C GLN A 122 -1.12 11.84 5.47
N TYR A 123 -1.02 10.54 5.27
CA TYR A 123 -1.74 9.78 4.28
C TYR A 123 -2.26 8.49 4.89
N ALA A 124 -3.33 7.93 4.30
CA ALA A 124 -3.81 6.61 4.65
C ALA A 124 -3.06 5.57 3.82
N LEU A 125 -2.25 4.72 4.44
CA LEU A 125 -1.81 3.47 3.82
C LEU A 125 -2.86 2.42 4.11
N VAL A 126 -3.52 1.94 3.06
CA VAL A 126 -4.67 1.04 3.14
C VAL A 126 -4.26 -0.35 2.69
N ALA A 127 -4.64 -1.37 3.45
CA ALA A 127 -4.62 -2.76 3.04
C ALA A 127 -6.05 -3.28 3.10
N SER A 128 -6.57 -3.81 1.99
CA SER A 128 -7.94 -4.32 1.91
C SER A 128 -7.97 -5.71 1.31
N GLU A 129 -8.83 -6.57 1.83
CA GLU A 129 -9.11 -7.91 1.32
C GLU A 129 -10.58 -8.02 0.88
N PHE A 130 -10.80 -8.46 -0.36
CA PHE A 130 -12.13 -8.66 -0.97
C PHE A 130 -12.30 -10.09 -1.51
#